data_AF-A0A536FJJ9-F1
#
_entry.id   AF-A0A536FJJ9-F1
#
_cell.length_a   1.000
_cell.length_b   1.000
_cell.length_c   1.000
_cell.angle_alpha   90.00
_cell.angle_beta   90.00
_cell.angle_gamma   90.00
#
_symmetry.space_group_name_H-M   'P 1'
#
loop_
_entity.id
_entity.type
_entity.pdbx_description
1 polymer ?
#
loop_
_entity_poly.entity_id
_entity_poly.type
_entity_poly.pdbx_seq_one_letter_code
_entity_poly.pdbx_strand_id
1 'polypeptide(L)'
;MGISGHARSLGAKTTSVEFGGRSPDEARWAQHLATGLRRALAVVGVLKSAASLPAPVHQAILVKPTRVLRPSSGGLLIPAVDHTRIGTIVEGGTLLGTLVDPVTHRTIEEFRAPYPKTAMLLLRPTMSRLEGGAMTYVVSEPA
;
A
#
# COMPACT_ATOMS: atom_id res chain seq x y z
N MET A 1 0.13 15.44 15.54
CA MET A 1 0.32 14.15 16.26
C MET A 1 -0.91 13.30 16.00
N GLY A 2 -0.78 12.11 15.41
CA GLY A 2 -1.93 11.23 15.12
C GLY A 2 -2.26 10.27 16.27
N ILE A 3 -3.33 9.48 16.14
CA ILE A 3 -3.82 8.54 17.17
C ILE A 3 -2.72 7.60 17.66
N SER A 4 -2.00 6.94 16.74
CA SER A 4 -0.88 6.05 17.11
C SER A 4 0.25 6.79 17.83
N GLY A 5 0.51 8.05 17.46
CA GLY A 5 1.52 8.88 18.14
C GLY A 5 1.11 9.19 19.59
N HIS A 6 -0.16 9.53 19.80
CA HIS A 6 -0.69 9.77 21.14
C HIS A 6 -0.70 8.50 21.99
N ALA A 7 -1.16 7.36 21.46
CA ALA A 7 -1.13 6.09 22.18
C ALA A 7 0.30 5.70 22.63
N ARG A 8 1.30 5.89 21.77
CA ARG A 8 2.71 5.69 22.16
C ARG A 8 3.16 6.63 23.26
N SER A 9 2.71 7.89 23.26
CA SER A 9 3.03 8.84 24.35
C SER A 9 2.48 8.40 25.71
N LEU A 10 1.45 7.53 25.71
CA LEU A 10 0.89 6.89 26.91
C LEU A 10 1.54 5.54 27.25
N GLY A 11 2.62 5.15 26.56
CA GLY A 11 3.32 3.88 26.79
C GLY A 11 2.75 2.67 26.04
N ALA A 12 1.74 2.86 25.17
CA ALA A 12 1.18 1.75 24.39
C ALA A 12 2.10 1.32 23.24
N LYS A 13 2.18 0.01 22.99
CA LYS A 13 2.74 -0.52 21.73
C LYS A 13 1.69 -0.37 20.63
N THR A 14 2.08 0.24 19.51
CA THR A 14 1.16 0.49 18.39
C THR A 14 1.65 -0.17 17.12
N THR A 15 0.74 -0.84 16.42
CA THR A 15 0.92 -1.26 15.03
C THR A 15 -0.18 -0.64 14.20
N SER A 16 0.16 -0.09 13.04
CA SER A 16 -0.80 0.38 12.06
C SER A 16 -0.81 -0.61 10.90
N VAL A 17 -2.01 -0.95 10.44
CA VAL A 17 -2.20 -1.92 9.37
C VAL A 17 -3.05 -1.25 8.31
N GLU A 18 -2.60 -1.32 7.07
CA GLU A 18 -3.37 -0.91 5.89
C GLU A 18 -3.96 -2.18 5.28
N PHE A 19 -5.29 -2.25 5.20
CA PHE A 19 -6.05 -3.46 4.89
C PHE A 19 -6.46 -3.57 3.41
N GLY A 20 -5.88 -2.75 2.54
CA GLY A 20 -6.15 -2.74 1.09
C GLY A 20 -7.27 -1.78 0.69
N GLY A 21 -8.10 -2.21 -0.26
CA GLY A 21 -9.16 -1.43 -0.91
C GLY A 21 -9.10 -1.56 -2.44
N ARG A 22 -10.26 -1.53 -3.11
CA ARG A 22 -10.39 -1.62 -4.58
C ARG A 22 -9.69 -2.86 -5.19
N SER A 23 -9.77 -3.99 -4.49
CA SER A 23 -9.34 -5.29 -5.02
C SER A 23 -10.57 -6.09 -5.43
N PRO A 24 -10.54 -6.88 -6.52
CA PRO A 24 -11.62 -7.81 -6.83
C PRO A 24 -11.71 -8.98 -5.83
N ASP A 25 -10.68 -9.20 -5.01
CA ASP A 25 -10.55 -10.34 -4.09
C ASP A 25 -10.83 -9.96 -2.62
N GLU A 26 -11.75 -9.03 -2.35
CA GLU A 26 -11.92 -8.47 -1.00
C GLU A 26 -12.19 -9.54 0.08
N ALA A 27 -13.02 -10.55 -0.22
CA ALA A 27 -13.32 -11.62 0.73
C ALA A 27 -12.07 -12.44 1.10
N ARG A 28 -11.20 -12.72 0.11
CA ARG A 28 -9.94 -13.44 0.32
C ARG A 28 -9.01 -12.62 1.21
N TRP A 29 -8.87 -11.32 0.92
CA TRP A 29 -8.02 -10.43 1.72
C TRP A 29 -8.57 -10.22 3.13
N ALA A 30 -9.88 -10.06 3.30
CA ALA A 30 -10.52 -9.96 4.61
C ALA A 30 -10.21 -11.19 5.48
N GLN A 31 -10.32 -12.39 4.92
CA GLN A 31 -9.97 -13.63 5.63
C GLN A 31 -8.48 -13.69 6.00
N HIS A 32 -7.61 -13.31 5.07
CA HIS A 32 -6.16 -13.26 5.31
C HIS A 32 -5.81 -12.31 6.47
N LEU A 33 -6.40 -11.11 6.45
CA LEU A 33 -6.20 -10.07 7.47
C LEU A 33 -6.76 -10.49 8.84
N ALA A 34 -7.96 -11.07 8.88
CA ALA A 34 -8.54 -11.57 10.12
C ALA A 34 -7.67 -12.68 10.74
N THR A 35 -7.11 -13.57 9.92
CA THR A 35 -6.18 -14.62 10.37
C THR A 35 -4.90 -14.02 10.95
N GLY A 36 -4.31 -13.04 10.26
CA GLY A 36 -3.13 -12.31 10.72
C GLY A 36 -3.36 -11.55 12.03
N LEU A 37 -4.50 -10.85 12.14
CA LEU A 37 -4.87 -10.10 13.35
C LEU A 37 -5.10 -11.02 14.55
N ARG A 38 -5.77 -12.16 14.37
CA ARG A 38 -5.92 -13.17 15.43
C ARG A 38 -4.56 -13.66 15.95
N ARG A 39 -3.60 -13.89 15.05
CA ARG A 39 -2.24 -14.27 15.42
C ARG A 39 -1.54 -13.17 16.20
N ALA A 40 -1.63 -11.92 15.74
CA ALA A 40 -1.03 -10.77 16.43
C ALA A 40 -1.62 -10.59 17.84
N LEU A 41 -2.94 -10.69 17.99
CA LEU A 41 -3.63 -10.62 19.28
C LEU A 41 -3.26 -11.77 20.23
N ALA A 42 -2.98 -12.97 19.69
CA ALA A 42 -2.50 -14.08 20.49
C ALA A 42 -1.06 -13.85 20.99
N VAL A 43 -0.17 -13.31 20.15
CA VAL A 43 1.21 -12.98 20.53
C VAL A 43 1.26 -11.96 21.68
N VAL A 44 0.33 -11.00 21.71
CA VAL A 44 0.24 -10.01 22.79
C VAL A 44 -0.64 -10.45 23.98
N GLY A 45 -1.09 -11.71 24.01
CA GLY A 45 -1.82 -12.29 25.13
C GLY A 45 -3.29 -11.89 25.26
N VAL A 46 -3.87 -11.21 24.26
CA VAL A 46 -5.30 -10.84 24.25
C VAL A 46 -6.16 -12.05 23.90
N LEU A 47 -5.69 -12.89 22.96
CA LEU A 47 -6.35 -14.14 22.59
C LEU A 47 -5.47 -15.33 23.01
N LYS A 48 -6.09 -16.48 23.26
CA LYS A 48 -5.34 -17.74 23.33
C LYS A 48 -4.83 -18.12 21.95
N SER A 49 -3.58 -18.56 21.86
CA SER A 49 -3.04 -19.10 20.61
C SER A 49 -3.81 -20.36 20.24
N ALA A 50 -4.48 -20.34 19.08
CA ALA A 50 -5.07 -21.55 18.53
C ALA A 50 -3.97 -22.32 17.81
N ALA A 51 -3.71 -23.57 18.22
CA ALA A 51 -2.74 -24.46 17.60
C ALA A 51 -2.99 -24.69 16.10
N SER A 52 -4.20 -24.36 15.62
CA SER A 52 -4.66 -24.55 14.23
C SER A 52 -4.48 -23.35 13.31
N LEU A 53 -3.92 -22.22 13.76
CA LEU A 53 -3.70 -21.10 12.84
C LEU A 53 -2.62 -21.47 11.81
N PRO A 54 -2.89 -21.35 10.51
CA PRO A 54 -1.90 -21.67 9.48
C PRO A 54 -0.68 -20.75 9.62
N ALA A 55 0.51 -21.23 9.24
CA ALA A 55 1.69 -20.40 9.20
C ALA A 55 1.54 -19.26 8.17
N PRO A 56 2.23 -18.12 8.33
CA PRO A 56 2.29 -17.10 7.28
C PRO A 56 2.78 -17.71 5.97
N VAL A 57 2.00 -17.56 4.90
CA VAL A 57 2.30 -18.12 3.58
C VAL A 57 3.36 -17.30 2.85
N HIS A 58 3.53 -16.02 3.23
CA HIS A 58 4.44 -15.08 2.59
C HIS A 58 5.41 -14.50 3.62
N GLN A 59 6.68 -14.37 3.21
CA GLN A 59 7.67 -13.61 3.96
C GLN A 59 7.35 -12.13 3.86
N ALA A 60 7.41 -11.42 4.99
CA ALA A 60 7.24 -9.97 4.99
C ALA A 60 8.41 -9.30 4.27
N ILE A 61 8.11 -8.33 3.41
CA ILE A 61 9.12 -7.47 2.78
C ILE A 61 9.41 -6.34 3.76
N LEU A 62 10.62 -6.33 4.32
CA LEU A 62 11.11 -5.22 5.12
C LEU A 62 11.50 -4.08 4.17
N VAL A 63 11.13 -2.85 4.54
CA VAL A 63 11.33 -1.67 3.70
C VAL A 63 11.89 -0.50 4.51
N LYS A 64 12.58 0.40 3.83
CA LYS A 64 13.04 1.71 4.33
C LYS A 64 11.84 2.67 4.55
N PRO A 65 12.06 3.93 4.98
CA PRO A 65 10.97 4.90 5.07
C PRO A 65 10.24 5.08 3.73
N THR A 66 8.91 5.08 3.79
CA THR A 66 8.05 5.15 2.61
C THR A 66 8.08 6.53 1.95
N ARG A 67 8.06 6.56 0.62
CA ARG A 67 7.84 7.75 -0.20
C ARG A 67 6.46 7.69 -0.84
N VAL A 68 5.76 8.82 -0.81
CA VAL A 68 4.49 8.97 -1.51
C VAL A 68 4.72 9.72 -2.82
N LEU A 69 4.25 9.16 -3.93
CA LEU A 69 4.23 9.81 -5.23
C LEU A 69 2.90 10.55 -5.39
N ARG A 70 2.99 11.86 -5.61
CA ARG A 70 1.85 12.76 -5.72
C ARG A 70 1.82 13.38 -7.12
N PRO A 71 0.64 13.59 -7.71
CA PRO A 71 0.53 14.28 -8.97
C PRO A 71 0.83 15.76 -8.76
N SER A 72 1.51 16.36 -9.73
CA SER A 72 1.79 17.79 -9.80
C SER A 72 0.52 18.65 -9.94
N SER A 73 -0.54 18.11 -10.57
CA SER A 73 -1.83 18.79 -10.79
C SER A 73 -3.01 17.81 -10.78
N GLY A 74 -4.23 18.32 -10.95
CA GLY A 74 -5.41 17.48 -11.16
C GLY A 74 -5.47 16.90 -12.57
N GLY A 75 -6.06 15.70 -12.72
CA GLY A 75 -6.18 15.05 -14.02
C GLY A 75 -6.81 13.65 -13.95
N LEU A 76 -6.76 12.92 -15.05
CA LEU A 76 -7.18 11.53 -15.13
C LEU A 76 -5.94 10.62 -15.05
N LEU A 77 -5.87 9.77 -14.03
CA LEU A 77 -4.85 8.73 -13.95
C LEU A 77 -5.28 7.53 -14.78
N ILE A 78 -4.41 7.09 -15.69
CA ILE A 78 -4.47 5.81 -16.38
C ILE A 78 -3.38 4.92 -15.75
N PRO A 79 -3.75 3.90 -14.96
CA PRO A 79 -2.76 3.03 -14.32
C PRO A 79 -2.10 2.09 -15.34
N ALA A 80 -0.80 1.88 -15.19
CA ALA A 80 -0.01 0.89 -15.94
C ALA A 80 0.24 -0.39 -15.13
N VAL A 81 -0.07 -0.36 -13.82
CA VAL A 81 -0.04 -1.50 -12.91
C VAL A 81 -1.40 -1.73 -12.27
N ASP A 82 -1.73 -2.99 -12.01
CA ASP A 82 -2.99 -3.37 -11.36
C ASP A 82 -2.78 -3.71 -9.87
N HIS A 83 -3.88 -4.13 -9.21
CA HIS A 83 -3.91 -4.49 -7.80
C HIS A 83 -2.96 -5.64 -7.42
N THR A 84 -2.52 -6.47 -8.38
CA THR A 84 -1.62 -7.61 -8.11
C THR A 84 -0.20 -7.18 -7.76
N ARG A 85 0.16 -5.91 -8.00
CA ARG A 85 1.48 -5.38 -7.67
C ARG A 85 1.64 -4.97 -6.21
N ILE A 86 0.56 -4.81 -5.44
CA ILE A 86 0.66 -4.52 -4.01
C ILE A 86 1.41 -5.64 -3.28
N GLY A 87 2.35 -5.27 -2.41
CA GLY A 87 3.15 -6.23 -1.65
C GLY A 87 4.23 -6.94 -2.49
N THR A 88 4.50 -6.46 -3.70
CA THR A 88 5.57 -6.96 -4.58
C THR A 88 6.68 -5.91 -4.78
N ILE A 89 7.78 -6.34 -5.41
CA ILE A 89 8.87 -5.48 -5.85
C ILE A 89 8.78 -5.30 -7.37
N VAL A 90 8.94 -4.07 -7.85
CA VAL A 90 9.10 -3.74 -9.27
C VAL A 90 10.47 -3.11 -9.52
N GLU A 91 10.99 -3.27 -10.74
CA GLU A 91 12.27 -2.69 -11.14
C GLU A 91 12.19 -1.15 -11.24
N GLY A 92 13.30 -0.48 -10.98
CA GLY A 92 13.42 0.97 -11.14
C GLY A 92 13.07 1.44 -12.56
N GLY A 93 12.42 2.60 -12.66
CA GLY A 93 11.97 3.16 -13.94
C GLY A 93 10.68 2.54 -14.51
N THR A 94 10.18 1.45 -13.94
CA THR A 94 8.89 0.84 -14.33
C THR A 94 7.78 1.89 -14.31
N LEU A 95 7.00 1.99 -15.39
CA LEU A 95 5.84 2.86 -15.48
C LEU A 95 4.73 2.34 -14.55
N LEU A 96 4.28 3.18 -13.64
CA LEU A 96 3.21 2.87 -12.68
C LEU A 96 1.86 3.40 -13.19
N GLY A 97 1.87 4.56 -13.83
CA GLY A 97 0.71 5.11 -14.52
C GLY A 97 0.99 6.49 -15.10
N THR A 98 0.03 6.99 -15.87
CA THR A 98 0.13 8.25 -16.60
C THR A 98 -1.02 9.16 -16.18
N LEU A 99 -0.68 10.40 -15.82
CA LEU A 99 -1.66 11.46 -15.60
C LEU A 99 -1.90 12.18 -16.93
N VAL A 100 -3.17 12.25 -17.35
CA VAL A 100 -3.56 12.95 -18.57
C VAL A 100 -4.56 14.05 -18.26
N ASP A 101 -4.52 15.10 -19.08
CA ASP A 101 -5.57 16.11 -19.10
C ASP A 101 -6.86 15.48 -19.67
N PRO A 102 -8.00 15.53 -18.94
CA PRO A 102 -9.21 14.82 -19.35
C PRO A 102 -9.93 15.46 -20.55
N VAL A 103 -9.56 16.67 -20.97
CA VAL A 103 -10.16 17.38 -22.11
C VAL A 103 -9.32 17.18 -23.37
N THR A 104 -8.01 17.38 -23.26
CA THR A 104 -7.07 17.34 -24.38
C THR A 104 -6.41 15.98 -24.58
N HIS A 105 -6.50 15.08 -23.60
CA HIS A 105 -5.83 13.78 -23.55
C HIS A 105 -4.29 13.85 -23.61
N ARG A 106 -3.71 15.03 -23.43
CA ARG A 106 -2.26 15.18 -23.37
C ARG A 106 -1.73 14.63 -22.06
N THR A 107 -0.60 13.93 -22.12
CA THR A 107 0.14 13.51 -20.94
C THR A 107 0.64 14.74 -20.18
N ILE A 108 0.30 14.79 -18.89
CA ILE A 108 0.78 15.79 -17.95
C ILE A 108 2.05 15.25 -17.26
N GLU A 109 1.99 14.02 -16.76
CA GLU A 109 3.04 13.44 -15.93
C GLU A 109 3.02 11.91 -16.03
N GLU A 110 4.19 11.27 -15.89
CA GLU A 110 4.31 9.83 -15.72
C GLU A 110 4.81 9.50 -14.31
N PHE A 111 4.19 8.53 -13.66
CA PHE A 111 4.68 7.97 -12.41
C PHE A 111 5.58 6.78 -12.70
N ARG A 112 6.83 6.85 -12.26
CA ARG A 112 7.81 5.76 -12.41
C ARG A 112 8.37 5.31 -11.08
N ALA A 113 8.70 4.03 -10.99
CA ALA A 113 9.35 3.42 -9.84
C ALA A 113 10.69 4.13 -9.53
N PRO A 114 10.85 4.79 -8.37
CA PRO A 114 11.95 5.71 -8.14
C PRO A 114 13.25 5.06 -7.62
N TYR A 115 13.21 3.77 -7.26
CA TYR A 115 14.35 3.04 -6.70
C TYR A 115 14.74 1.86 -7.61
N PRO A 116 16.02 1.41 -7.60
CA PRO A 116 16.45 0.23 -8.36
C PRO A 116 15.55 -0.98 -8.15
N LYS A 117 15.14 -1.20 -6.89
CA LYS A 117 14.05 -2.09 -6.50
C LYS A 117 13.03 -1.29 -5.71
N THR A 118 11.80 -1.26 -6.19
CA THR A 118 10.71 -0.48 -5.59
C THR A 118 9.67 -1.43 -5.02
N ALA A 119 9.56 -1.49 -3.70
CA ALA A 119 8.44 -2.12 -3.01
C ALA A 119 7.17 -1.28 -3.21
N MET A 120 6.07 -1.95 -3.57
CA MET A 120 4.77 -1.32 -3.82
C MET A 120 3.84 -1.50 -2.62
N LEU A 121 3.43 -0.40 -1.97
CA LEU A 121 2.63 -0.42 -0.74
C LEU A 121 1.21 0.09 -0.93
N LEU A 122 1.03 1.09 -1.80
CA LEU A 122 -0.28 1.63 -2.18
C LEU A 122 -0.25 2.00 -3.66
N LEU A 123 -1.36 1.73 -4.36
CA LEU A 123 -1.56 2.14 -5.75
C LEU A 123 -3.03 2.45 -6.02
N ARG A 124 -3.31 3.01 -7.19
CA ARG A 124 -4.67 3.17 -7.73
C ARG A 124 -4.83 2.22 -8.92
N PRO A 125 -5.53 1.09 -8.77
CA PRO A 125 -5.48 0.00 -9.76
C PRO A 125 -6.41 0.24 -10.96
N THR A 126 -7.26 1.26 -10.89
CA THR A 126 -8.25 1.61 -11.91
C THR A 126 -8.09 3.05 -12.34
N MET A 127 -8.57 3.37 -13.54
CA MET A 127 -8.67 4.76 -13.98
C MET A 127 -9.38 5.59 -12.92
N SER A 128 -8.82 6.75 -12.59
CA SER A 128 -9.37 7.59 -11.53
C SER A 128 -9.03 9.06 -11.73
N ARG A 129 -9.99 9.93 -11.38
CA ARG A 129 -9.76 11.36 -11.30
C ARG A 129 -8.91 11.66 -10.06
N LEU A 130 -7.84 12.43 -10.25
CA LEU A 130 -6.95 12.87 -9.19
C LEU A 130 -7.06 14.38 -9.01
N GLU A 131 -6.95 14.80 -7.75
CA GLU A 131 -6.66 16.19 -7.39
C GLU A 131 -5.14 16.37 -7.28
N GLY A 132 -4.66 17.61 -7.44
CA GLY A 132 -3.25 17.93 -7.20
C GLY A 132 -2.83 17.57 -5.78
N GLY A 133 -1.65 16.95 -5.63
CA GLY A 133 -1.14 16.52 -4.33
C GLY A 133 -1.79 15.26 -3.74
N ALA A 134 -2.74 14.62 -4.44
CA ALA A 134 -3.35 13.39 -3.99
C ALA A 134 -2.31 12.27 -3.76
N MET A 135 -2.53 11.43 -2.76
CA MET A 135 -1.73 10.22 -2.58
C MET A 135 -2.08 9.22 -3.70
N THR A 136 -1.17 9.04 -4.65
CA THR A 136 -1.37 8.20 -5.84
C THR A 136 -0.69 6.85 -5.70
N TYR A 137 0.59 6.86 -5.34
CA TYR A 137 1.35 5.65 -5.00
C TYR A 137 2.08 5.86 -3.68
N VAL A 138 2.20 4.79 -2.89
CA VAL A 138 3.15 4.72 -1.77
C VAL A 138 4.13 3.61 -2.07
N VAL A 139 5.41 3.97 -2.05
CA VAL A 139 6.51 3.10 -2.46
C VAL A 139 7.64 3.18 -1.44
N SER A 140 8.53 2.20 -1.46
CA SER A 140 9.75 2.24 -0.66
C SER A 140 10.86 1.45 -1.33
N GLU A 141 12.10 1.72 -0.96
CA GLU A 141 13.19 0.79 -1.21
C GLU A 141 13.10 -0.37 -0.19
N PRO A 142 13.29 -1.63 -0.61
CA PRO A 142 13.50 -2.75 0.30
C PRO A 142 14.70 -2.49 1.25
N ALA A 143 14.65 -3.07 2.44
CA ALA A 143 15.70 -2.96 3.46
C ALA A 143 16.94 -3.79 3.10
#